data_AF-A0A3A4PCV2-F1
#
_entry.id   AF-A0A3A4PCV2-F1
#
_cell.length_a   1.000
_cell.length_b   1.000
_cell.length_c   1.000
_cell.angle_alpha   90.00
_cell.angle_beta   90.00
_cell.angle_gamma   90.00
#
_symmetry.space_group_name_H-M   'P 1'
#
loop_
_entity.id
_entity.type
_entity.pdbx_description
1 polymer ?
#
loop_
_entity_poly.entity_id
_entity_poly.type
_entity_poly.pdbx_seq_one_letter_code
_entity_poly.pdbx_strand_id
1 'polypeptide(L)'
;MSLKNILYSAALLIALCSLALIASDSPLWSEEKPLSKPPGKNMQVLEFETMVQLQTYMKEITDSLGVTCKYCHEIRDFSRDSEDLHKNKAREMIVMTKEYNLRLAEFYKKFITDEEQLKQKLENKITCFTCHRGKEHPPATKADVEK
;
A
#
# COMPACT_ATOMS: atom_id res chain seq x y z
N MET A 1 58.19 5.61 18.67
CA MET A 1 56.85 6.13 19.04
C MET A 1 56.37 5.29 20.23
N SER A 2 56.22 5.88 21.41
CA SER A 2 56.04 5.13 22.67
C SER A 2 54.70 4.38 22.68
N LEU A 3 54.70 3.12 23.14
CA LEU A 3 53.52 2.25 23.24
C LEU A 3 52.31 2.92 23.91
N LYS A 4 52.60 3.85 24.83
CA LYS A 4 51.59 4.67 25.52
C LYS A 4 50.80 5.55 24.55
N ASN A 5 51.45 6.17 23.57
CA ASN A 5 50.79 7.07 22.61
C ASN A 5 49.86 6.32 21.64
N ILE A 6 50.17 5.06 21.32
CA ILE A 6 49.32 4.19 20.47
C ILE A 6 48.06 3.79 21.22
N LEU A 7 48.18 3.48 22.52
CA LEU A 7 47.05 3.14 23.39
C LEU A 7 46.13 4.36 23.62
N TYR A 8 46.68 5.56 23.79
CA TYR A 8 45.87 6.79 23.91
C TYR A 8 45.14 7.16 22.62
N SER A 9 45.78 7.00 21.45
CA SER A 9 45.12 7.27 20.16
C SER A 9 44.03 6.27 19.83
N ALA A 10 44.20 4.99 20.19
CA ALA A 10 43.17 3.97 20.01
C ALA A 10 41.97 4.21 20.94
N ALA A 11 42.21 4.58 22.20
CA ALA A 11 41.15 4.91 23.15
C ALA A 11 40.34 6.15 22.73
N LEU A 12 40.99 7.17 22.14
CA LEU A 12 40.33 8.39 21.66
C LEU A 12 39.45 8.13 20.43
N LEU A 13 39.91 7.29 19.49
CA LEU A 13 39.16 6.88 18.30
C LEU A 13 37.96 5.99 18.64
N ILE A 14 38.10 5.09 19.62
CA ILE A 14 37.00 4.23 20.09
C ILE A 14 35.93 5.06 20.82
N ALA A 15 36.32 6.08 21.59
CA ALA A 15 35.40 7.00 22.28
C ALA A 15 34.67 7.97 21.32
N LEU A 16 35.29 8.36 20.21
CA LEU A 16 34.65 9.17 19.17
C LEU A 16 33.69 8.35 18.29
N CYS A 17 33.98 7.07 18.06
CA CYS A 17 33.11 6.19 17.26
C CYS A 17 31.86 5.75 18.04
N SER A 18 31.95 5.63 19.37
CA SER A 18 30.79 5.30 20.22
C SER A 18 29.79 6.45 20.37
N LEU A 19 30.21 7.71 20.16
CA LEU A 19 29.29 8.86 20.13
C LEU A 19 28.47 8.94 18.82
N ALA A 20 28.93 8.33 17.73
CA ALA A 20 28.23 8.36 16.45
C ALA A 20 27.13 7.29 16.30
N LEU A 21 27.08 6.29 17.19
CA LEU A 21 26.15 5.17 17.11
C LEU A 21 24.80 5.40 17.82
N ILE A 22 24.59 6.55 18.47
CA ILE A 22 23.37 6.81 19.27
C ILE A 22 22.35 7.69 18.51
N ALA A 23 22.62 8.10 17.28
CA ALA A 23 21.79 9.09 16.57
C ALA A 23 20.88 8.56 15.44
N SER A 24 20.60 7.25 15.34
CA SER A 24 19.77 6.72 14.24
C SER A 24 18.51 5.93 14.62
N ASP A 25 18.17 5.77 15.91
CA ASP A 25 16.94 5.06 16.31
C ASP A 25 15.72 5.98 16.39
N SER A 26 15.60 6.93 15.45
CA SER A 26 14.29 7.53 15.21
C SER A 26 13.51 6.53 14.35
N PRO A 27 12.40 5.93 14.85
CA PRO A 27 11.57 5.12 13.98
C PRO A 27 11.17 5.97 12.78
N LEU A 28 11.45 5.47 11.58
CA LEU A 28 11.26 6.19 10.32
C LEU A 28 9.78 6.58 10.05
N TRP A 29 8.88 6.15 10.93
CA TRP A 29 7.44 6.33 10.86
C TRP A 29 6.94 6.63 12.27
N SER A 30 6.28 7.77 12.44
CA SER A 30 5.43 7.99 13.61
C SER A 30 4.35 6.90 13.58
N GLU A 31 4.28 6.08 14.62
CA GLU A 31 3.22 5.09 14.78
C GLU A 31 1.87 5.85 14.79
N GLU A 32 1.08 5.72 13.72
CA GLU A 32 -0.17 6.46 13.60
C GLU A 32 -1.22 5.83 14.51
N LYS A 33 -1.74 6.62 15.45
CA LYS A 33 -2.81 6.17 16.34
C LYS A 33 -4.09 5.90 15.53
N PRO A 34 -4.77 4.75 15.73
CA PRO A 34 -6.07 4.47 15.15
C PRO A 34 -7.08 5.60 15.43
N LEU A 35 -7.84 5.99 14.42
CA LEU A 35 -8.90 6.97 14.52
C LEU A 35 -10.13 6.36 15.18
N SER A 36 -10.83 7.15 16.00
CA SER A 36 -12.10 6.74 16.61
C SER A 36 -13.29 6.74 15.63
N LYS A 37 -13.08 7.28 14.43
CA LYS A 37 -14.06 7.35 13.33
C LYS A 37 -13.35 6.97 12.03
N PRO A 38 -14.09 6.53 11.01
CA PRO A 38 -13.51 6.29 9.69
C PRO A 38 -12.75 7.53 9.19
N PRO A 39 -11.61 7.35 8.50
CA PRO A 39 -10.79 8.47 8.01
C PRO A 39 -11.52 9.34 6.97
N GLY A 40 -12.54 8.80 6.27
CA GLY A 40 -13.35 9.53 5.30
C GLY A 40 -14.80 9.71 5.73
N LYS A 41 -15.47 10.75 5.23
CA LYS A 41 -16.89 11.05 5.55
C LYS A 41 -17.90 10.11 4.88
N ASN A 42 -17.60 9.60 3.70
CA ASN A 42 -18.49 8.74 2.89
C ASN A 42 -17.79 7.41 2.54
N MET A 43 -17.43 6.67 3.57
CA MET A 43 -16.79 5.35 3.47
C MET A 43 -17.85 4.27 3.47
N GLN A 44 -18.07 3.61 2.32
CA GLN A 44 -19.14 2.62 2.15
C GLN A 44 -18.62 1.18 2.02
N VAL A 45 -17.40 1.00 1.49
CA VAL A 45 -16.84 -0.31 1.15
C VAL A 45 -15.51 -0.57 1.85
N LEU A 46 -14.69 0.46 2.01
CA LEU A 46 -13.36 0.37 2.58
C LEU A 46 -13.43 0.69 4.07
N GLU A 47 -12.67 -0.05 4.86
CA GLU A 47 -12.55 0.12 6.30
C GLU A 47 -11.06 0.29 6.59
N PHE A 48 -10.69 1.43 7.15
CA PHE A 48 -9.32 1.78 7.51
C PHE A 48 -9.33 2.49 8.85
N GLU A 49 -8.26 2.30 9.61
CA GLU A 49 -8.11 2.88 10.95
C GLU A 49 -7.36 4.21 10.91
N THR A 50 -6.55 4.45 9.87
CA THR A 50 -5.75 5.67 9.75
C THR A 50 -5.95 6.36 8.41
N MET A 51 -5.64 7.66 8.38
CA MET A 51 -5.66 8.43 7.13
C MET A 51 -4.56 7.94 6.17
N VAL A 52 -3.40 7.53 6.68
CA VAL A 52 -2.32 7.00 5.85
C VAL A 52 -2.74 5.72 5.14
N GLN A 53 -3.42 4.79 5.82
CA GLN A 53 -3.93 3.58 5.16
C GLN A 53 -4.88 3.92 4.00
N LEU A 54 -5.81 4.85 4.24
CA LEU A 54 -6.73 5.33 3.21
C LEU A 54 -5.98 5.96 2.03
N GLN A 55 -5.04 6.88 2.30
CA GLN A 55 -4.29 7.58 1.26
C GLN A 55 -3.39 6.65 0.46
N THR A 56 -2.71 5.71 1.12
CA THR A 56 -1.89 4.67 0.46
C THR A 56 -2.75 3.84 -0.48
N TYR A 57 -3.91 3.37 -0.02
CA TYR A 57 -4.82 2.60 -0.87
C TYR A 57 -5.35 3.41 -2.06
N MET A 58 -5.68 4.69 -1.86
CA MET A 58 -6.10 5.56 -2.97
C MET A 58 -4.96 5.78 -3.98
N LYS A 59 -3.71 5.88 -3.51
CA LYS A 59 -2.53 5.96 -4.39
C LYS A 59 -2.36 4.69 -5.22
N GLU A 60 -2.48 3.52 -4.60
CA GLU A 60 -2.43 2.23 -5.30
C GLU A 60 -3.50 2.12 -6.40
N ILE A 61 -4.72 2.60 -6.14
CA ILE A 61 -5.78 2.67 -7.17
C ILE A 61 -5.35 3.58 -8.32
N THR A 62 -4.89 4.79 -8.02
CA THR A 62 -4.47 5.73 -9.09
C THR A 62 -3.34 5.18 -9.94
N ASP A 63 -2.37 4.50 -9.33
CA ASP A 63 -1.26 3.86 -10.04
C ASP A 63 -1.73 2.67 -10.87
N SER A 64 -2.67 1.89 -10.33
CA SER A 64 -3.23 0.73 -11.03
C SER A 64 -3.99 1.11 -12.29
N LEU A 65 -4.63 2.28 -12.30
CA LEU A 65 -5.44 2.79 -13.40
C LEU A 65 -4.68 3.82 -14.26
N GLY A 66 -3.51 4.30 -13.85
CA GLY A 66 -2.79 5.37 -14.55
C GLY A 66 -3.53 6.70 -14.59
N VAL A 67 -4.36 6.98 -13.59
CA VAL A 67 -5.18 8.19 -13.50
C VAL A 67 -4.75 9.06 -12.32
N THR A 68 -5.37 10.24 -12.19
CA THR A 68 -5.16 11.13 -11.03
C THR A 68 -6.44 11.21 -10.19
N CYS A 69 -6.35 11.76 -8.97
CA CYS A 69 -7.48 11.83 -8.03
C CYS A 69 -8.75 12.46 -8.64
N LYS A 70 -8.59 13.45 -9.52
CA LYS A 70 -9.69 14.17 -10.19
C LYS A 70 -10.54 13.28 -11.10
N TYR A 71 -10.02 12.13 -11.52
CA TYR A 71 -10.76 11.18 -12.37
C TYR A 71 -11.98 10.60 -11.64
N CYS A 72 -11.85 10.42 -10.32
CA CYS A 72 -12.91 9.88 -9.48
C CYS A 72 -13.49 10.92 -8.51
N HIS A 73 -12.67 11.84 -8.00
CA HIS A 73 -13.05 12.73 -6.90
C HIS A 73 -13.24 14.18 -7.33
N GLU A 74 -14.24 14.82 -6.70
CA GLU A 74 -14.31 16.26 -6.64
C GLU A 74 -13.25 16.78 -5.64
N ILE A 75 -12.24 17.51 -6.14
CA ILE A 75 -11.07 17.89 -5.33
C ILE A 75 -11.42 18.79 -4.14
N ARG A 76 -12.53 19.53 -4.22
CA ARG A 76 -13.02 20.36 -3.11
C ARG A 76 -13.79 19.57 -2.06
N ASP A 77 -14.32 18.40 -2.42
CA ASP A 77 -15.04 17.51 -1.50
C ASP A 77 -14.95 16.04 -1.94
N PHE A 78 -13.95 15.33 -1.41
CA PHE A 78 -13.71 13.91 -1.70
C PHE A 78 -14.87 13.00 -1.27
N SER A 79 -15.75 13.46 -0.38
CA SER A 79 -16.88 12.68 0.11
C SER A 79 -18.05 12.63 -0.87
N ARG A 80 -18.13 13.59 -1.78
CA ARG A 80 -19.21 13.71 -2.76
C ARG A 80 -19.15 12.60 -3.82
N ASP A 81 -20.34 12.20 -4.25
CA ASP A 81 -20.54 11.20 -5.29
C ASP A 81 -21.14 11.90 -6.52
N SER A 82 -20.29 12.51 -7.34
CA SER A 82 -20.71 13.23 -8.54
C SER A 82 -20.94 12.24 -9.69
N GLU A 83 -22.09 12.36 -10.37
CA GLU A 83 -22.52 11.41 -11.42
C GLU A 83 -21.63 11.46 -12.67
N ASP A 84 -20.97 12.58 -12.91
CA ASP A 84 -20.03 12.82 -14.00
C ASP A 84 -18.61 12.27 -13.71
N LEU A 85 -18.39 11.70 -12.52
CA LEU A 85 -17.11 11.13 -12.10
C LEU A 85 -17.20 9.63 -11.82
N HIS A 86 -16.04 8.99 -11.73
CA HIS A 86 -15.95 7.52 -11.74
C HIS A 86 -15.95 6.87 -10.35
N LYS A 87 -16.18 7.63 -9.26
CA LYS A 87 -16.12 7.10 -7.89
C LYS A 87 -17.12 5.98 -7.62
N ASN A 88 -18.35 6.10 -8.12
CA ASN A 88 -19.36 5.05 -7.99
C ASN A 88 -18.91 3.76 -8.67
N LYS A 89 -18.39 3.89 -9.89
CA LYS A 89 -17.87 2.75 -10.63
C LYS A 89 -16.66 2.11 -9.95
N ALA A 90 -15.75 2.93 -9.39
CA ALA A 90 -14.62 2.43 -8.63
C ALA A 90 -15.08 1.64 -7.39
N ARG A 91 -16.14 2.07 -6.68
CA ARG A 91 -16.70 1.30 -5.56
C ARG A 91 -17.22 -0.07 -5.98
N GLU A 92 -17.94 -0.15 -7.09
CA GLU A 92 -18.38 -1.45 -7.65
C GLU A 92 -17.18 -2.36 -7.94
N MET A 93 -16.10 -1.81 -8.51
CA MET A 93 -14.89 -2.57 -8.83
C MET A 93 -14.13 -3.04 -7.58
N ILE A 94 -14.14 -2.25 -6.50
CA ILE A 94 -13.58 -2.65 -5.21
C ILE A 94 -14.36 -3.83 -4.64
N VAL A 95 -15.70 -3.78 -4.67
CA VAL A 95 -16.55 -4.90 -4.22
C VAL A 95 -16.27 -6.16 -5.04
N MET A 96 -16.23 -6.04 -6.37
CA MET A 96 -15.91 -7.14 -7.28
C MET A 96 -14.52 -7.74 -6.97
N THR A 97 -13.50 -6.92 -6.74
CA THR A 97 -12.14 -7.38 -6.45
C THR A 97 -12.08 -8.11 -5.11
N LYS A 98 -12.76 -7.59 -4.08
CA LYS A 98 -12.88 -8.27 -2.78
C LYS A 98 -13.54 -9.64 -2.94
N GLU A 99 -14.64 -9.71 -3.69
CA GLU A 99 -15.36 -10.94 -3.93
C GLU A 99 -14.53 -11.99 -4.68
N TYR A 100 -13.82 -11.60 -5.75
CA TYR A 100 -12.95 -12.53 -6.47
C TYR A 100 -11.82 -13.08 -5.59
N ASN A 101 -11.19 -12.23 -4.78
CA ASN A 101 -10.14 -12.67 -3.86
C ASN A 101 -10.67 -13.66 -2.81
N LEU A 102 -11.89 -13.45 -2.30
CA LEU A 102 -12.54 -14.40 -1.40
C LEU A 102 -12.81 -15.74 -2.09
N ARG A 103 -13.39 -15.71 -3.30
CA ARG A 103 -13.68 -16.92 -4.08
C ARG A 103 -12.40 -17.70 -4.43
N LEU A 104 -11.32 -17.01 -4.78
CA LEU A 104 -10.01 -17.62 -5.03
C LEU A 104 -9.45 -18.27 -3.76
N ALA A 105 -9.61 -17.61 -2.61
CA ALA A 105 -9.16 -18.16 -1.35
C ALA A 105 -9.87 -19.48 -1.02
N GLU A 106 -11.20 -19.51 -1.17
CA GLU A 106 -12.00 -20.72 -0.98
C GLU A 106 -11.66 -21.81 -2.00
N PHE A 107 -11.39 -21.43 -3.25
CA PHE A 107 -10.93 -22.36 -4.28
C PHE A 107 -9.58 -23.00 -3.89
N TYR A 108 -8.59 -22.22 -3.46
CA TYR A 108 -7.28 -22.75 -3.10
C TYR A 108 -7.34 -23.67 -1.87
N LYS A 109 -8.11 -23.32 -0.84
CA LYS A 109 -8.32 -24.17 0.36
C LYS A 109 -8.86 -25.56 0.02
N LYS A 110 -9.60 -25.71 -1.09
CA LYS A 110 -10.14 -27.00 -1.52
C LYS A 110 -9.07 -27.97 -2.04
N PHE A 111 -7.97 -27.45 -2.58
CA PHE A 111 -6.96 -28.26 -3.29
C PHE A 111 -5.58 -28.22 -2.66
N ILE A 112 -5.30 -27.25 -1.79
CA ILE A 112 -4.01 -27.08 -1.14
C ILE A 112 -4.18 -27.38 0.34
N THR A 113 -3.59 -28.50 0.77
CA THR A 113 -3.59 -28.93 2.18
C THR A 113 -2.34 -28.48 2.93
N ASP A 114 -1.27 -28.14 2.20
CA ASP A 114 -0.05 -27.59 2.78
C ASP A 114 -0.26 -26.12 3.16
N GLU A 115 -0.09 -25.80 4.43
CA GLU A 115 -0.42 -24.48 4.97
C GLU A 115 0.48 -23.37 4.41
N GLU A 116 1.77 -23.65 4.23
CA GLU A 116 2.73 -22.66 3.72
C GLU A 116 2.47 -22.37 2.24
N GLN A 117 2.23 -23.41 1.44
CA GLN A 117 1.83 -23.26 0.04
C GLN A 117 0.50 -22.50 -0.07
N LEU A 118 -0.48 -22.79 0.79
CA LEU A 118 -1.75 -22.08 0.78
C LEU A 118 -1.54 -20.60 1.10
N LYS A 119 -0.77 -20.29 2.15
CA LYS A 119 -0.45 -18.92 2.54
C LYS A 119 0.20 -18.15 1.39
N GLN A 120 1.20 -18.75 0.72
CA GLN A 120 1.86 -18.14 -0.44
C GLN A 120 0.88 -17.86 -1.59
N LYS A 121 -0.10 -18.74 -1.83
CA LYS A 121 -1.14 -18.49 -2.85
C LYS A 121 -2.09 -17.38 -2.44
N LEU A 122 -2.47 -17.30 -1.17
CA LEU A 122 -3.39 -16.28 -0.65
C LEU A 122 -2.77 -14.87 -0.56
N GLU A 123 -1.44 -14.78 -0.49
CA GLU A 123 -0.71 -13.50 -0.56
C GLU A 123 -0.81 -12.86 -1.96
N ASN A 124 -0.92 -13.68 -3.02
CA ASN A 124 -1.02 -13.22 -4.41
C ASN A 124 -2.46 -12.84 -4.80
N LYS A 125 -2.95 -11.75 -4.19
CA LYS A 125 -4.31 -11.23 -4.45
C LYS A 125 -4.43 -10.59 -5.82
N ILE A 126 -5.60 -10.71 -6.43
CA ILE A 126 -6.02 -9.87 -7.55
C ILE A 126 -6.09 -8.42 -7.05
N THR A 127 -5.48 -7.52 -7.82
CA THR A 127 -5.54 -6.07 -7.61
C THR A 127 -6.13 -5.40 -8.85
N CYS A 128 -6.38 -4.10 -8.76
CA CYS A 128 -6.81 -3.30 -9.91
C CYS A 128 -5.78 -3.41 -11.06
N PHE A 129 -4.48 -3.43 -10.74
CA PHE A 129 -3.41 -3.54 -11.72
C PHE A 129 -3.40 -4.87 -12.49
N THR A 130 -3.89 -5.96 -11.88
CA THR A 130 -4.00 -7.27 -12.55
C THR A 130 -4.72 -7.16 -13.90
N CYS A 131 -5.77 -6.34 -13.96
CA CYS A 131 -6.56 -6.11 -15.16
C CYS A 131 -6.20 -4.77 -15.84
N HIS A 132 -6.16 -3.67 -15.09
CA HIS A 132 -6.02 -2.32 -15.66
C HIS A 132 -4.61 -2.02 -16.20
N ARG A 133 -3.57 -2.62 -15.61
CA ARG A 133 -2.18 -2.47 -16.04
C ARG A 133 -1.73 -1.01 -16.26
N GLY A 134 -2.16 -0.11 -15.38
CA GLY A 134 -1.82 1.31 -15.46
C GLY A 134 -2.65 2.09 -16.48
N LYS A 135 -3.82 1.58 -16.89
CA LYS A 135 -4.73 2.25 -17.83
C LYS A 135 -6.15 2.30 -17.28
N GLU A 136 -6.85 3.39 -17.59
CA GLU A 136 -8.23 3.62 -17.12
C GLU A 136 -9.19 2.53 -17.62
N HIS A 137 -8.90 1.98 -18.80
CA HIS A 137 -9.59 0.83 -19.38
C HIS A 137 -8.64 -0.36 -19.47
N PRO A 138 -9.06 -1.56 -19.00
CA PRO A 138 -8.28 -2.77 -19.18
C PRO A 138 -8.01 -3.04 -20.68
N PRO A 139 -6.81 -3.47 -21.05
CA PRO A 139 -6.50 -3.84 -22.42
C PRO A 139 -7.39 -5.01 -22.87
N ALA A 140 -8.08 -4.85 -23.99
CA ALA A 140 -8.95 -5.88 -24.54
C ALA A 140 -8.17 -6.85 -25.46
N THR A 141 -7.06 -6.37 -26.03
CA THR A 141 -6.22 -7.13 -26.95
C THR A 141 -4.76 -7.12 -26.50
N LYS A 142 -3.94 -8.03 -27.06
CA LYS A 142 -2.49 -8.03 -26.82
C LYS A 142 -1.82 -6.72 -27.26
N ALA A 143 -2.27 -6.16 -28.39
CA ALA A 143 -1.76 -4.89 -28.90
C ALA A 143 -2.02 -3.71 -27.95
N ASP A 144 -3.08 -3.78 -27.13
CA ASP A 144 -3.38 -2.74 -26.14
C ASP A 144 -2.45 -2.79 -24.92
N VAL A 145 -1.76 -3.92 -24.70
CA VAL A 145 -0.80 -4.09 -23.60
C VAL A 145 0.54 -3.42 -23.92
N GLU A 146 0.93 -3.37 -25.19
CA GLU A 146 2.27 -2.93 -25.65
C GLU A 146 2.39 -1.42 -25.89
N LYS A 147 1.27 -0.67 -25.83
CA LYS A 147 1.24 0.79 -25.92
C LYS A 147 1.48 1.46 -24.58
#